data_AF-A0ABD3MHW7-F1
#
_entry.id   AF-A0ABD3MHW7-F1
#
_cell.length_a   1.000
_cell.length_b   1.000
_cell.length_c   1.000
_cell.angle_alpha   90.00
_cell.angle_beta   90.00
_cell.angle_gamma   90.00
#
_symmetry.space_group_name_H-M   'P 1'
#
loop_
_entity.id
_entity.type
_entity.pdbx_description
1 polymer ?
#
loop_
_entity_poly.entity_id
_entity_poly.type
_entity_poly.pdbx_seq_one_letter_code
_entity_poly.pdbx_strand_id
1 'polypeptide(L)' 'MAKKGFVSLMPKFPNMQMEVGFTIEAQSDDEMPECMLGSTVLSYLSDTTGPMISPEMQESVCVHRS' A
#
# COMPACT_ATOMS: atom_id res chain seq x y z
N MET A 1 16.97 -18.05 8.96
CA MET A 1 15.55 -18.46 8.84
C MET A 1 14.92 -17.39 7.98
N ALA A 2 14.36 -17.71 6.82
CA ALA A 2 13.87 -16.68 5.89
C ALA A 2 12.71 -15.88 6.51
N LYS A 3 12.86 -14.55 6.56
CA LYS A 3 11.82 -13.60 6.97
C LYS A 3 11.01 -13.26 5.73
N LYS A 4 9.72 -13.63 5.77
CA LYS A 4 8.74 -13.29 4.73
C LYS A 4 7.76 -12.26 5.28
N GLY A 5 7.71 -11.09 4.65
CA GLY A 5 6.80 -10.01 5.01
C GLY A 5 5.83 -9.72 3.87
N PHE A 6 4.54 -9.55 4.20
CA PHE A 6 3.57 -8.98 3.27
C PHE A 6 3.43 -7.49 3.57
N VAL A 7 3.68 -6.66 2.57
CA VAL A 7 3.53 -5.21 2.69
C VAL A 7 2.51 -4.75 1.66
N SER A 8 1.59 -3.90 2.11
CA SER A 8 0.58 -3.28 1.27
C SER A 8 0.76 -1.76 1.31
N LEU A 9 0.83 -1.14 0.13
CA LEU A 9 0.76 0.31 -0.01
C LEU A 9 -0.64 0.68 -0.51
N MET A 10 -1.27 1.62 0.19
CA MET A 10 -2.62 2.08 -0.11
C MET A 10 -2.63 3.60 -0.31
N PRO A 11 -2.05 4.11 -1.42
CA PRO A 11 -2.14 5.53 -1.74
C PRO A 11 -3.61 5.94 -1.95
N LYS A 12 -4.00 7.03 -1.27
CA LYS A 12 -5.36 7.58 -1.32
C LYS A 12 -5.37 8.80 -2.23
N PHE A 13 -6.17 8.76 -3.28
CA PHE A 13 -6.51 9.93 -4.10
C PHE A 13 -8.02 10.13 -4.05
N PRO A 14 -8.54 11.38 -4.15
CA PRO A 14 -9.97 11.66 -3.95
C PRO A 14 -10.93 10.78 -4.77
N ASN A 15 -10.56 10.43 -6.00
CA ASN A 15 -11.39 9.64 -6.92
C ASN A 15 -10.75 8.30 -7.33
N MET A 16 -9.69 7.87 -6.64
CA MET A 16 -8.91 6.70 -7.06
C MET A 16 -8.25 6.02 -5.87
N GLN A 17 -8.46 4.71 -5.75
CA GLN A 17 -7.80 3.83 -4.80
C GLN A 17 -6.88 2.88 -5.57
N MET A 18 -5.60 2.92 -5.26
CA MET A 18 -4.63 1.95 -5.77
C MET A 18 -4.17 1.09 -4.61
N GLU A 19 -4.21 -0.23 -4.81
CA GLU A 19 -3.72 -1.21 -3.86
C GLU A 19 -2.56 -1.95 -4.49
N VAL A 20 -1.41 -1.95 -3.82
CA VAL A 20 -0.21 -2.65 -4.28
C VAL A 20 0.20 -3.65 -3.22
N GLY A 21 0.09 -4.93 -3.55
CA GLY A 21 0.55 -6.03 -2.71
C GLY A 21 1.88 -6.57 -3.20
N PHE A 22 2.88 -6.62 -2.33
CA PHE A 22 4.17 -7.23 -2.64
C PHE A 22 4.65 -8.10 -1.49
N THR A 23 5.41 -9.13 -1.84
CA THR A 23 6.09 -10.01 -0.91
C THR A 23 7.55 -9.61 -0.83
N ILE A 24 8.06 -9.47 0.39
CA ILE A 24 9.46 -9.25 0.66
C ILE A 24 10.03 -10.52 1.28
N GLU A 25 11.12 -11.04 0.71
CA GLU A 25 11.82 -12.21 1.22
C GLU A 25 13.30 -11.87 1.47
N ALA A 26 13.77 -12.20 2.67
CA ALA A 26 15.19 -12.10 3.04
C ALA A 26 15.55 -13.27 3.98
N GLN A 27 16.71 -13.89 3.78
CA GLN A 27 17.26 -14.94 4.62
C GLN A 27 17.94 -14.42 5.89
N SER A 28 18.48 -13.19 5.83
CA SER A 28 19.19 -12.49 6.92
C SER A 28 18.90 -10.99 6.93
N ASP A 29 19.27 -10.29 8.00
CA ASP A 29 19.00 -8.84 8.14
C ASP A 29 20.00 -7.96 7.36
N ASP A 30 21.14 -8.51 6.97
CA ASP A 30 22.24 -7.80 6.32
C ASP A 30 22.22 -7.92 4.79
N GLU A 31 21.27 -8.65 4.21
CA GLU A 31 21.17 -8.85 2.76
C GLU A 31 20.15 -7.90 2.10
N MET A 32 20.34 -7.67 0.80
CA MET A 32 19.35 -6.96 -0.01
C MET A 32 18.11 -7.84 -0.16
N PRO A 33 16.92 -7.42 0.30
CA PRO A 33 15.72 -8.22 0.20
C PRO A 33 15.24 -8.35 -1.25
N GLU A 34 14.70 -9.52 -1.59
CA GLU A 34 14.00 -9.71 -2.86
C GLU A 34 12.54 -9.27 -2.72
N CYS A 35 12.07 -8.48 -3.69
CA CYS A 35 10.70 -7.97 -3.71
C CYS A 35 9.97 -8.54 -4.93
N MET A 36 8.88 -9.26 -4.68
CA MET A 36 7.99 -9.76 -5.73
C MET A 36 6.66 -9.01 -5.69
N LEU A 37 6.32 -8.35 -6.80
CA LEU A 37 4.99 -7.75 -6.98
C LEU A 37 3.95 -8.88 -7.08
N GLY A 38 3.06 -8.95 -6.10
CA GLY A 38 2.00 -9.98 -6.06
C GLY A 38 0.74 -9.53 -6.78
N SER A 39 0.30 -8.29 -6.53
CA SER A 39 -0.89 -7.73 -7.17
C SER A 39 -0.84 -6.21 -7.24
N THR A 40 -1.56 -5.66 -8.22
CA THR A 40 -1.88 -4.24 -8.27
C THR A 40 -3.31 -4.10 -8.73
N VAL A 41 -4.13 -3.45 -7.90
CA VAL A 41 -5.53 -3.15 -8.21
C VAL A 41 -5.69 -1.65 -8.26
N LEU A 42 -6.37 -1.17 -9.30
CA LEU A 42 -6.74 0.23 -9.45
C LEU A 42 -8.26 0.33 -9.55
N SER A 43 -8.85 1.04 -8.60
CA SER A 43 -10.28 1.26 -8.51
C SER A 43 -10.59 2.75 -8.65
N TYR A 44 -11.45 3.08 -9.60
CA TYR A 44 -12.02 4.43 -9.70
C TYR A 44 -13.18 4.57 -8.69
N LEU A 45 -13.09 5.59 -7.85
CA LEU A 45 -14.14 5.94 -6.91
C LEU A 45 -15.10 6.91 -7.58
N SER A 46 -16.38 6.58 -7.51
CA SER A 46 -17.51 7.39 -7.94
C SER A 46 -18.68 7.10 -7.01
N ASP A 47 -19.75 7.87 -7.11
CA ASP A 47 -20.95 7.72 -6.29
C ASP A 47 -21.57 6.31 -6.33
N THR A 48 -21.26 5.51 -7.36
CA THR A 48 -21.77 4.15 -7.55
C THR A 48 -20.72 3.05 -7.35
N THR A 49 -19.42 3.38 -7.34
CA THR A 49 -18.33 2.38 -7.37
C THR A 49 -17.50 2.31 -6.09
N GLY A 50 -17.69 3.22 -5.13
CA GLY A 50 -17.05 3.11 -3.82
C GLY A 50 -17.41 4.26 -2.86
N PRO A 51 -17.16 4.11 -1.54
CA PRO A 51 -17.36 5.19 -0.60
C PRO A 51 -16.39 6.34 -0.93
N MET A 52 -16.94 7.51 -1.24
CA MET A 52 -16.15 8.74 -1.33
C MET A 52 -15.57 9.04 0.06
N ILE A 53 -14.26 8.86 0.22
CA ILE A 53 -13.57 9.17 1.47
C ILE A 53 -13.54 10.69 1.61
N SER A 54 -14.38 11.21 2.50
CA SER A 54 -14.43 12.64 2.75
C SER A 54 -13.09 13.15 3.28
N PRO A 55 -12.73 14.42 3.02
CA PRO A 55 -11.42 14.97 3.41
C PRO A 55 -11.09 14.77 4.89
N GLU A 56 -12.09 14.83 5.77
CA GLU A 56 -11.95 14.60 7.22
C GLU A 56 -11.63 13.15 7.60
N MET A 57 -11.87 12.18 6.73
CA MET A 57 -11.52 10.76 6.92
C MET A 57 -10.12 10.41 6.39
N GLN A 58 -9.45 11.36 5.73
CA GLN A 58 -8.12 11.15 5.17
C GLN A 58 -7.03 11.40 6.22
N GLU A 59 -6.76 10.40 7.05
CA GLU A 59 -5.62 10.45 7.98
C GLU A 59 -4.27 10.33 7.23
N SER A 60 -3.32 11.20 7.57
CA SER A 60 -1.96 11.18 7.04
C SER A 60 -1.18 10.02 7.66
N VAL A 61 -0.86 8.99 6.88
CA VAL A 61 -0.14 7.80 7.37
C VAL A 61 1.36 8.07 7.56
N CYS A 62 1.88 9.21 7.06
CA CYS A 62 3.28 9.58 7.18
C CYS A 62 3.42 11.02 7.67
N VAL A 63 3.69 11.19 8.97
CA VAL A 63 4.16 12.47 9.51
C VAL A 63 5.66 12.52 9.21
N HIS A 64 6.09 13.41 8.32
CA HIS A 64 7.53 13.69 8.13
C HIS A 64 8.08 14.12 9.49
N ARG A 65 8.86 13.26 10.15
CA ARG A 65 9.67 13.67 11.30
C ARG A 65 10.85 14.45 10.75
N SER A 66 10.74 15.78 10.80
CA SER A 66 11.85 16.72 10.66
C SER A 66 12.81 16.63 11.84
#